data_AF-T1CZD2-F1
#
_entry.id   AF-T1CZD2-F1
#
_cell.length_a   1.000
_cell.length_b   1.000
_cell.length_c   1.000
_cell.angle_alpha   90.00
_cell.angle_beta   90.00
_cell.angle_gamma   90.00
#
_symmetry.space_group_name_H-M   'P 1'
#
loop_
_entity.id
_entity.type
_entity.pdbx_description
1 polymer ?
#
loop_
_entity_poly.entity_id
_entity_poly.type
_entity_poly.pdbx_seq_one_letter_code
_entity_poly.pdbx_strand_id
1 'polypeptide(L)'
;MLHLPYRELPLADPGEADRRSPGRYLAWLARGQWRTLAMAGFFGVTWMLSQALLWSAVGAAIDHGVIARSTPRLLEWVGVVV
;
A
#
# COMPACT_ATOMS: atom_id res chain seq x y z
N MET A 1 -31.47 31.03 -0.84
CA MET A 1 -31.05 29.98 0.12
C MET A 1 -31.49 28.64 -0.45
N LEU A 2 -30.56 27.92 -1.09
CA LEU A 2 -30.83 26.73 -1.90
C LEU A 2 -31.15 25.54 -0.98
N HIS A 3 -32.40 25.07 -0.94
CA HIS A 3 -32.83 23.91 -0.16
C HIS A 3 -32.40 22.62 -0.88
N LEU A 4 -31.16 22.20 -0.66
CA LEU A 4 -30.65 20.93 -1.14
C LEU A 4 -31.11 19.80 -0.19
N PRO A 5 -31.59 18.65 -0.70
CA PRO A 5 -32.13 17.56 0.11
C PRO A 5 -31.01 16.70 0.73
N TYR A 6 -30.11 17.30 1.52
CA TYR A 6 -29.17 16.53 2.32
C TYR A 6 -29.74 16.31 3.73
N ARG A 7 -29.80 15.04 4.11
CA ARG A 7 -30.01 14.63 5.51
C ARG A 7 -28.74 15.02 6.27
N GLU A 8 -28.83 16.00 7.16
CA GLU A 8 -27.74 16.31 8.08
C GLU A 8 -27.49 15.08 8.97
N LEU A 9 -26.47 14.30 8.60
CA LEU A 9 -25.95 13.26 9.46
C LEU A 9 -25.33 13.97 10.67
N PRO A 10 -25.67 13.58 11.92
CA PRO A 10 -25.03 14.16 13.08
C PRO A 10 -23.52 14.04 12.90
N LEU A 11 -22.86 15.20 12.82
CA LEU A 11 -21.42 15.26 12.62
C LEU A 11 -20.80 14.58 13.83
N ALA A 12 -20.15 13.44 13.63
CA ALA A 12 -19.42 12.78 14.69
C ALA A 12 -18.36 13.79 15.18
N ASP A 13 -18.54 14.33 16.38
CA ASP A 13 -17.62 15.31 16.95
C ASP A 13 -16.28 14.60 17.20
N PRO A 14 -15.22 14.91 16.42
CA PRO A 14 -13.94 14.22 16.53
C PRO A 14 -13.15 14.67 17.78
N GLY A 15 -13.70 15.59 18.58
CA GLY A 15 -13.04 16.17 19.73
C GLY A 15 -12.07 17.29 19.36
N GLU A 16 -11.43 17.91 20.36
CA GLU A 16 -10.54 19.05 20.13
C GLU A 16 -9.14 18.60 19.69
N ALA A 17 -8.72 19.07 18.52
CA ALA A 17 -7.38 18.81 17.99
C ALA A 17 -6.32 19.59 18.79
N ASP A 18 -5.23 18.92 19.19
CA ASP A 18 -4.11 19.56 19.87
C ASP A 18 -3.25 20.37 18.88
N ARG A 19 -3.46 21.69 18.84
CA ARG A 19 -2.77 22.64 17.94
C ARG A 19 -1.43 23.13 18.48
N ARG A 20 -0.99 22.66 19.66
CA ARG A 20 0.24 23.15 20.32
C ARG A 20 1.53 22.71 19.61
N SER A 21 1.45 21.69 18.76
CA SER A 21 2.58 21.27 17.92
C SER A 21 2.07 20.59 16.63
N PRO A 22 2.76 20.75 15.48
CA PRO A 22 2.38 20.09 14.23
C PRO A 22 2.32 18.57 14.35
N GLY A 23 3.26 17.96 15.10
CA GLY A 23 3.31 16.51 15.29
C GLY A 23 2.10 15.95 16.06
N ARG A 24 1.67 16.62 17.14
CA ARG A 24 0.48 16.21 17.90
C ARG A 24 -0.80 16.35 17.07
N TYR A 25 -0.89 17.39 16.25
CA TYR A 25 -2.01 17.55 15.32
C TYR A 25 -2.07 16.41 14.29
N LEU A 26 -0.94 16.07 13.67
CA LEU A 26 -0.86 14.97 12.71
C LEU A 26 -1.17 13.61 13.35
N ALA A 27 -0.73 13.38 14.59
CA ALA A 27 -1.06 12.17 15.32
C ALA A 27 -2.56 12.07 15.66
N TRP A 28 -3.19 13.18 16.07
CA TRP A 28 -4.64 13.25 16.28
C TRP A 28 -5.41 12.97 14.99
N LEU A 29 -4.98 13.58 13.88
CA LEU A 29 -5.58 13.35 12.56
C LEU A 29 -5.41 11.90 12.10
N ALA A 30 -4.20 11.33 12.25
CA ALA A 30 -3.93 9.95 11.89
C ALA A 30 -4.78 8.96 12.71
N ARG A 31 -5.04 9.25 13.99
CA ARG A 31 -5.95 8.45 14.83
C ARG A 31 -7.40 8.48 14.32
N GLY A 32 -7.86 9.60 13.78
CA GLY A 32 -9.21 9.72 13.20
C GLY A 32 -9.44 8.85 11.96
N GLN A 33 -8.38 8.54 11.21
CA GLN A 33 -8.44 7.75 9.96
C GLN A 33 -7.45 6.58 9.95
N TRP A 34 -7.14 6.03 11.12
CA TRP A 34 -6.07 5.04 11.27
C TRP A 34 -6.31 3.78 10.41
N ARG A 35 -7.57 3.37 10.24
CA ARG A 35 -7.94 2.22 9.41
C ARG A 35 -7.57 2.45 7.95
N THR A 36 -7.91 3.62 7.42
CA THR A 36 -7.58 4.01 6.05
C THR A 36 -6.06 4.13 5.87
N LEU A 37 -5.35 4.74 6.82
CA LEU A 37 -3.89 4.81 6.80
C LEU A 37 -3.24 3.42 6.84
N ALA A 38 -3.75 2.52 7.69
CA ALA A 38 -3.24 1.17 7.80
C ALA A 38 -3.48 0.37 6.51
N MET A 39 -4.66 0.48 5.90
CA MET A 39 -4.95 -0.16 4.62
C MET A 39 -4.08 0.43 3.49
N ALA A 40 -3.92 1.74 3.45
CA ALA A 40 -3.06 2.41 2.46
C ALA A 40 -1.60 1.95 2.62
N GLY A 41 -1.09 1.89 3.84
CA GLY A 41 0.26 1.40 4.14
C GLY A 41 0.43 -0.07 3.75
N PHE A 42 -0.50 -0.93 4.15
CA PHE A 42 -0.47 -2.36 3.80
C PHE A 42 -0.50 -2.58 2.28
N PHE A 43 -1.43 -1.92 1.58
CA PHE A 43 -1.54 -2.04 0.14
C PHE A 43 -0.30 -1.48 -0.57
N GLY A 44 0.21 -0.33 -0.11
CA GLY A 44 1.44 0.27 -0.64
C GLY A 44 2.66 -0.63 -0.47
N VAL A 45 2.84 -1.23 0.71
CA VAL A 45 3.92 -2.20 0.96
C VAL A 45 3.75 -3.44 0.09
N THR A 46 2.54 -4.00 0.02
CA THR A 46 2.25 -5.18 -0.81
C THR A 46 2.54 -4.91 -2.28
N TRP A 47 2.13 -3.74 -2.77
CA TRP A 47 2.42 -3.26 -4.11
C TRP A 47 3.94 -3.16 -4.35
N MET A 48 4.68 -2.52 -3.45
CA MET A 48 6.13 -2.38 -3.56
C MET A 48 6.85 -3.74 -3.53
N LEU A 49 6.39 -4.67 -2.69
CA LEU A 49 6.92 -6.03 -2.64
C LEU A 49 6.69 -6.77 -3.95
N SER A 50 5.49 -6.70 -4.53
CA SER A 50 5.21 -7.28 -5.84
C SER A 50 6.14 -6.72 -6.93
N GLN A 51 6.43 -5.41 -6.92
CA GLN A 51 7.39 -4.80 -7.85
C GLN A 51 8.83 -5.28 -7.61
N ALA A 52 9.22 -5.53 -6.36
CA ALA A 52 10.56 -6.03 -6.01
C ALA A 52 10.74 -7.52 -6.39
N LEU A 53 9.70 -8.33 -6.19
CA LEU A 53 9.73 -9.77 -6.51
C LEU A 53 9.97 -10.02 -8.00
N LEU A 54 9.44 -9.16 -8.88
CA LEU A 54 9.72 -9.21 -10.31
C LEU A 54 11.23 -9.16 -10.58
N TRP A 55 11.95 -8.17 -10.03
CA TRP A 55 13.39 -8.03 -10.23
C TRP A 55 14.18 -9.20 -9.62
N SER A 56 13.72 -9.74 -8.49
CA SER A 56 14.31 -10.95 -7.90
C SER A 56 14.11 -12.19 -8.78
N ALA A 57 12.92 -12.38 -9.34
CA ALA A 57 12.60 -13.52 -10.18
C ALA A 57 13.38 -13.46 -11.51
N VAL A 58 13.58 -12.27 -12.07
CA VAL A 58 14.45 -12.07 -13.23
C VAL A 58 15.89 -12.46 -12.92
N GLY A 59 16.43 -12.06 -11.76
CA GLY A 59 17.76 -12.49 -11.32
C GLY A 59 17.87 -14.02 -11.22
N ALA A 60 16.89 -14.66 -10.57
CA ALA A 60 16.85 -16.10 -10.42
C ALA A 60 16.69 -16.86 -11.76
N ALA A 61 15.95 -16.30 -12.72
CA ALA A 61 15.84 -16.84 -14.08
C ALA A 61 17.19 -16.84 -14.80
N ILE A 62 18.00 -15.79 -14.61
CA ILE A 62 19.35 -15.69 -15.18
C ILE A 62 20.26 -16.75 -14.53
N ASP A 63 20.30 -16.79 -13.20
CA ASP A 63 21.20 -17.68 -12.46
C ASP A 63 20.87 -19.17 -12.68
N HIS A 64 19.60 -19.54 -12.57
CA HIS A 64 19.16 -20.93 -12.62
C HIS A 64 18.72 -21.41 -13.99
N GLY A 65 18.40 -20.51 -14.91
CA GLY A 65 18.03 -20.84 -16.29
C GLY A 65 19.19 -20.67 -17.25
N VAL A 66 19.69 -19.44 -17.38
CA VAL A 66 20.68 -19.07 -18.42
C VAL A 66 22.07 -19.62 -18.07
N ILE A 67 22.59 -19.31 -16.88
CA ILE A 67 23.94 -19.75 -16.47
C ILE A 67 24.00 -21.28 -16.36
N ALA A 68 22.98 -21.89 -15.75
CA ALA A 68 22.86 -23.34 -15.63
C ALA A 68 22.45 -24.06 -16.92
N ARG A 69 22.20 -23.32 -18.02
CA ARG A 69 21.71 -23.83 -19.33
C ARG A 69 20.51 -24.78 -19.21
N SER A 70 19.59 -24.48 -18.29
CA SER A 70 18.42 -25.30 -17.99
C SER A 70 17.14 -24.62 -18.45
N THR A 71 16.64 -25.03 -19.63
CA THR A 71 15.35 -24.58 -20.17
C THR A 71 14.15 -24.82 -19.22
N PRO A 72 14.02 -25.96 -18.50
CA PRO A 72 12.90 -26.15 -17.60
C PRO A 72 12.90 -25.19 -16.39
N ARG A 73 14.07 -24.90 -15.80
CA ARG A 73 14.17 -23.90 -14.72
C ARG A 73 13.93 -22.48 -15.22
N LEU A 74 14.35 -22.17 -16.45
CA LEU A 74 14.04 -20.89 -17.06
C LEU A 74 12.52 -20.68 -17.20
N LEU A 75 11.79 -21.69 -17.67
CA LEU A 75 10.33 -21.63 -17.83
C LEU A 75 9.59 -21.48 -16.49
N GLU A 76 10.09 -22.14 -15.43
CA GLU A 76 9.55 -22.00 -14.07
C GLU A 76 9.64 -20.55 -13.57
N TRP A 77 10.82 -19.93 -13.67
CA TRP A 77 11.00 -18.54 -13.24
C TRP A 77 10.31 -17.52 -14.14
N VAL A 78 10.15 -17.80 -15.45
CA VAL A 78 9.29 -16.99 -16.33
C VAL A 78 7.83 -17.08 -15.90
N GLY A 79 7.34 -18.26 -15.48
CA GLY A 79 6.00 -18.42 -14.93
C GLY A 79 5.76 -17.71 -13.59
N VAL A 80 6.81 -17.38 -12.84
CA VAL A 80 6.72 -16.55 -11.63
C VAL A 80 6.61 -15.06 -11.97
N VAL A 81 7.11 -14.66 -13.14
CA VAL A 81 7.16 -13.27 -13.61
C VAL A 81 5.88 -12.83 -14.31
N VAL A 82 5.24 -13.72 -15.07
CA VAL A 82 4.06 -13.45 -15.92
C VAL A 82 2.76 -13.77 -15.19
#